data_AF-A0A7X6NKJ4-F1
#
_entry.id   AF-A0A7X6NKJ4-F1
#
_cell.length_a   1.000
_cell.length_b   1.000
_cell.length_c   1.000
_cell.angle_alpha   90.00
_cell.angle_beta   90.00
_cell.angle_gamma   90.00
#
_symmetry.space_group_name_H-M   'P 1'
#
loop_
_entity.id
_entity.type
_entity.pdbx_description
1 polymer ?
#
loop_
_entity_poly.entity_id
_entity_poly.type
_entity_poly.pdbx_seq_one_letter_code
_entity_poly.pdbx_strand_id
1 'polypeptide(L)'
;MLNNHNIDLQDKIIIIKAADGYSVAYSSEEVSIDKNVYIAFMEDGRYLGSRDSGGRGPYESIVVSDFFSNRRCKWITEIEVK
;
A
#
# COMPACT_ATOMS: atom_id res chain seq x y z
N MET A 1 -7.97 -2.13 8.03
CA MET A 1 -6.67 -2.12 8.73
C MET A 1 -6.55 -0.87 9.59
N LEU A 2 -6.47 0.34 9.02
CA LEU A 2 -6.32 1.59 9.79
C LEU A 2 -7.50 1.90 10.72
N ASN A 3 -8.75 1.76 10.24
CA ASN A 3 -9.95 1.97 11.06
C ASN A 3 -10.04 1.03 12.26
N ASN A 4 -9.40 -0.14 12.21
CA ASN A 4 -9.42 -1.11 13.31
C ASN A 4 -8.49 -0.71 14.47
N HIS A 5 -7.64 0.31 14.26
CA HIS A 5 -6.70 0.83 15.26
C HIS A 5 -7.12 2.19 15.82
N ASN A 6 -8.36 2.64 15.57
CA ASN A 6 -8.87 3.97 15.99
C ASN A 6 -7.95 5.13 15.55
N ILE A 7 -7.31 5.00 14.39
CA ILE A 7 -6.51 6.07 13.81
C ILE A 7 -7.48 7.06 13.14
N ASP A 8 -7.46 8.31 13.60
CA ASP A 8 -8.13 9.40 12.90
C ASP A 8 -7.36 9.73 11.63
N LEU A 9 -8.04 9.61 10.49
CA LEU A 9 -7.47 9.85 9.16
C LEU A 9 -7.84 11.24 8.62
N GLN A 10 -8.68 12.02 9.29
CA GLN A 10 -9.13 13.30 8.77
C GLN A 10 -7.95 14.24 8.48
N ASP A 11 -7.89 14.75 7.25
CA ASP A 11 -6.82 15.64 6.75
C ASP A 11 -5.40 15.02 6.85
N LYS A 12 -5.29 13.69 6.93
CA LYS A 12 -4.03 12.96 7.01
C LYS A 12 -3.51 12.53 5.64
N ILE A 13 -2.19 12.39 5.56
CA ILE A 13 -1.49 11.77 4.43
C ILE A 13 -0.91 10.43 4.87
N ILE A 14 -1.21 9.38 4.11
CA ILE A 14 -0.69 8.04 4.33
C ILE A 14 0.50 7.84 3.39
N ILE A 15 1.70 7.65 3.94
CA ILE A 15 2.93 7.45 3.17
C ILE A 15 3.36 5.99 3.29
N ILE A 16 3.53 5.32 2.15
CA ILE A 16 4.03 3.95 2.07
C ILE A 16 5.49 4.01 1.60
N LYS A 17 6.40 3.40 2.37
CA LYS A 17 7.83 3.32 2.04
C LYS A 17 8.23 1.89 1.73
N ALA A 18 9.09 1.74 0.73
CA ALA A 18 9.62 0.48 0.25
C ALA A 18 11.10 0.28 0.62
N ALA A 19 11.52 -0.99 0.68
CA ALA A 19 12.90 -1.38 0.93
C ALA A 19 13.91 -0.90 -0.12
N ASP A 20 13.46 -0.50 -1.32
CA ASP A 20 14.31 0.03 -2.39
C ASP A 20 14.42 1.57 -2.38
N GLY A 21 13.81 2.23 -1.38
CA GLY A 21 13.78 3.68 -1.26
C GLY A 21 12.64 4.35 -2.02
N TYR A 22 11.84 3.61 -2.79
CA TYR A 22 10.61 4.15 -3.37
C TYR A 22 9.60 4.50 -2.26
N SER A 23 8.79 5.53 -2.50
CA SER A 23 7.73 5.93 -1.59
C SER A 23 6.56 6.51 -2.37
N VAL A 24 5.36 6.32 -1.85
CA VAL A 24 4.13 6.86 -2.43
C VAL A 24 3.23 7.39 -1.32
N ALA A 25 2.47 8.44 -1.63
CA ALA A 25 1.51 9.04 -0.72
C ALA A 25 0.08 8.81 -1.23
N TYR A 26 -0.83 8.54 -0.30
CA TYR A 26 -2.27 8.46 -0.52
C TYR A 26 -2.98 9.47 0.38
N SER A 27 -4.04 10.07 -0.14
CA SER A 27 -4.86 10.98 0.67
C SER A 27 -5.78 10.19 1.61
N SER A 28 -6.26 10.86 2.66
CA SER A 28 -7.24 10.27 3.58
C SER A 28 -8.51 9.82 2.86
N GLU A 29 -8.93 10.57 1.85
CA GLU A 29 -10.11 10.28 1.03
C GLU A 29 -9.90 9.01 0.21
N GLU A 30 -8.74 8.85 -0.44
CA GLU A 30 -8.42 7.66 -1.23
C GLU A 30 -8.44 6.40 -0.39
N VAL A 31 -7.87 6.47 0.82
CA VAL A 31 -7.79 5.35 1.76
C VAL A 31 -9.16 5.05 2.40
N SER A 32 -10.02 6.06 2.53
CA SER A 32 -11.37 5.92 3.09
C SER A 32 -12.39 5.36 2.12
N ILE A 33 -12.12 5.37 0.81
CA ILE A 33 -12.97 4.69 -0.18
C ILE A 33 -12.88 3.19 0.04
N ASP A 34 -14.05 2.56 0.26
CA ASP A 34 -14.14 1.10 0.42
C ASP A 34 -13.45 0.39 -0.76
N LYS A 35 -12.61 -0.60 -0.45
CA LYS A 35 -11.94 -1.45 -1.44
C LYS A 35 -11.08 -0.70 -2.47
N ASN A 36 -10.59 0.49 -2.14
CA ASN A 36 -9.73 1.24 -3.06
C ASN A 36 -8.23 1.00 -2.83
N VAL A 37 -7.76 1.04 -1.58
CA VAL A 37 -6.35 0.84 -1.23
C VAL A 37 -6.16 -0.47 -0.49
N TYR A 38 -5.34 -1.37 -1.03
CA TYR A 38 -4.98 -2.65 -0.41
C TYR A 38 -3.51 -2.68 -0.03
N ILE A 39 -3.22 -3.41 1.04
CA ILE A 39 -1.89 -3.97 1.32
C ILE A 39 -1.99 -5.47 1.06
N ALA A 40 -1.50 -5.90 -0.09
CA ALA A 40 -1.59 -7.28 -0.56
C ALA A 40 -0.33 -8.06 -0.17
N PHE A 41 -0.50 -9.32 0.21
CA PHE A 41 0.59 -10.30 0.35
C PHE A 41 0.42 -11.49 -0.62
N MET A 42 -0.70 -11.54 -1.34
CA MET A 42 -1.09 -12.61 -2.26
C MET A 42 -1.89 -12.03 -3.42
N GLU A 43 -1.68 -12.56 -4.62
CA GLU A 43 -2.45 -12.27 -5.83
C GLU A 43 -2.75 -13.62 -6.53
N ASP A 44 -4.00 -13.84 -6.93
CA ASP A 44 -4.46 -15.09 -7.56
C ASP A 44 -4.04 -16.38 -6.82
N GLY A 45 -4.13 -16.35 -5.49
CA GLY A 45 -3.78 -17.49 -4.63
C GLY A 45 -2.28 -17.76 -4.47
N ARG A 46 -1.40 -16.88 -4.99
CA ARG A 46 0.06 -17.01 -4.90
C ARG A 46 0.69 -15.86 -4.12
N TYR A 47 1.62 -16.18 -3.22
CA TYR A 47 2.41 -15.16 -2.55
C TYR A 47 3.17 -14.30 -3.55
N LEU A 48 3.33 -13.02 -3.25
CA LEU A 48 3.97 -12.05 -4.14
C LEU A 48 5.47 -12.32 -4.39
N GLY A 49 6.08 -13.27 -3.67
CA GLY A 49 7.51 -13.55 -3.73
C GLY A 49 8.36 -12.47 -3.06
N SER A 50 9.66 -12.72 -2.90
CA SER A 50 10.60 -11.72 -2.36
C SER A 50 11.24 -10.91 -3.48
N ARG A 51 11.88 -9.79 -3.12
CA ARG A 51 12.69 -9.00 -4.05
C ARG A 51 13.77 -9.84 -4.75
N ASP A 52 14.44 -10.73 -4.02
CA ASP A 52 15.53 -11.58 -4.54
C ASP A 52 15.04 -12.58 -5.60
N SER A 53 13.77 -12.99 -5.54
CA SER A 53 13.15 -13.85 -6.54
C SER A 53 12.47 -13.08 -7.69
N GLY A 54 12.69 -11.76 -7.79
CA GLY A 54 11.99 -10.88 -8.74
C GLY A 54 10.52 -10.63 -8.38
N GLY A 55 10.09 -11.01 -7.18
CA GLY A 55 8.75 -10.80 -6.66
C GLY A 55 8.52 -9.37 -6.15
N ARG A 56 7.35 -9.14 -5.56
CA ARG A 56 6.87 -7.81 -5.14
C ARG A 56 6.59 -7.70 -3.63
N GLY A 57 6.79 -8.78 -2.89
CA GLY A 57 6.43 -8.93 -1.48
C GLY A 57 7.57 -8.66 -0.47
N PRO A 58 7.31 -8.81 0.84
CA PRO A 58 6.16 -9.54 1.39
C PRO A 58 4.82 -8.80 1.24
N TYR A 59 4.87 -7.47 1.09
CA TYR A 59 3.70 -6.63 0.91
C TYR A 59 3.85 -5.69 -0.28
N GLU A 60 2.74 -5.45 -1.00
CA GLU A 60 2.61 -4.46 -2.06
C GLU A 60 1.34 -3.63 -1.83
N SER A 61 1.40 -2.33 -2.10
CA SER A 61 0.21 -1.48 -2.11
C SER A 61 -0.45 -1.49 -3.48
N ILE A 62 -1.77 -1.60 -3.51
CA ILE A 62 -2.56 -1.55 -4.74
C ILE A 62 -3.64 -0.49 -4.57
N VAL A 63 -3.70 0.45 -5.52
CA VAL A 63 -4.76 1.47 -5.59
C VAL A 63 -5.65 1.15 -6.79
N VAL A 64 -6.89 0.76 -6.53
CA VAL A 64 -7.84 0.35 -7.58
C VAL A 64 -8.22 1.52 -8.49
N SER A 65 -8.35 2.72 -7.93
CA SER A 65 -8.64 3.93 -8.71
C SER A 65 -7.47 4.41 -9.59
N ASP A 66 -6.25 3.89 -9.39
CA ASP A 66 -5.09 4.23 -10.24
C ASP A 66 -5.08 3.37 -11.51
N PHE A 67 -5.70 3.90 -12.56
CA PHE A 67 -5.82 3.25 -13.87
C PHE A 67 -4.46 2.82 -14.47
N PHE A 68 -3.40 3.58 -14.21
CA PHE A 68 -2.07 3.29 -14.76
C PHE A 68 -1.21 2.43 -13.83
N SER A 69 -1.67 2.15 -12.60
CA SER A 69 -0.94 1.37 -11.58
C SER A 69 0.48 1.89 -11.30
N ASN A 70 0.74 3.17 -11.55
CA ASN A 70 2.03 3.81 -11.31
C ASN A 70 2.31 4.04 -9.81
N ARG A 71 1.27 3.97 -8.98
CA ARG A 71 1.34 4.22 -7.53
C ARG A 71 1.35 2.94 -6.68
N ARG A 72 1.67 1.79 -7.25
CA ARG A 72 1.92 0.55 -6.48
C ARG A 72 3.29 0.61 -5.84
N CYS A 73 3.35 0.37 -4.53
CA CYS A 73 4.59 0.35 -3.75
C CYS A 73 4.90 -1.08 -3.35
N LYS A 74 5.96 -1.66 -3.91
CA LYS A 74 6.39 -3.05 -3.67
C LYS A 74 7.34 -3.09 -2.48
N TRP A 75 7.49 -4.25 -1.87
CA TRP A 75 8.49 -4.46 -0.81
C TRP A 75 8.29 -3.49 0.38
N ILE A 76 7.04 -3.27 0.77
CA ILE A 76 6.68 -2.30 1.81
C ILE A 76 7.37 -2.64 3.13
N THR A 77 8.02 -1.65 3.72
CA THR A 77 8.66 -1.74 5.04
C THR A 77 7.98 -0.87 6.09
N GLU A 78 7.30 0.21 5.67
CA GLU A 78 6.72 1.19 6.59
C GLU A 78 5.44 1.81 6.00
N ILE A 79 4.46 2.06 6.88
CA ILE A 79 3.26 2.85 6.63
C ILE A 79 3.25 3.97 7.67
N GLU A 80 3.36 5.21 7.23
CA GLU A 80 3.38 6.40 8.07
C GLU A 80 2.09 7.20 7.86
N VAL A 81 1.47 7.68 8.95
CA VAL A 81 0.29 8.55 8.92
C VAL A 81 0.69 9.92 9.46
N LYS A 82 0.61 10.96 8.63
CA LYS A 82 0.97 12.35 8.98
C LYS A 82 -0.26 13.23 9.08
#